data_AF-A0A0S3F2N4-F1
#
_entry.id   AF-A0A0S3F2N4-F1
#
_cell.length_a   1.000
_cell.length_b   1.000
_cell.length_c   1.000
_cell.angle_alpha   90.00
_cell.angle_beta   90.00
_cell.angle_gamma   90.00
#
_symmetry.space_group_name_H-M   'P 1'
#
loop_
_entity.id
_entity.type
_entity.pdbx_description
1 polymer ?
#
loop_
_entity_poly.entity_id
_entity_poly.type
_entity_poly.pdbx_seq_one_letter_code
_entity_poly.pdbx_strand_id
1 'polypeptide(L)'
;MMKSLVRAIAGMMTAMMLGAGSAALAQSAPVEEGTYVLEGGSYSITVEKTATGLMVKEPNKDSPYQPAGADRPDTYLFFNPNTGYTYGIRGIDSQTIEAFKDVAGNVPTRLKRLGGSPAARPIRAIDPGPSGAPAEGADADVARKYQALSTSDPDNAQSWTACSAAALKRSIATGAEADTYGMQVAQMLRLIAVNGEVTPCPDAIPQTLWDKAKGIDDLGKGDAAARAAGTTPAPAPDADRADRLRLNADMAAKAAADAERIKSEKDAYAAALAESQRAQDQYQREREAYEAESARVKAAQEAYDAQMTRYRASGGRTTPQ
;
A
#
# COMPACT_ATOMS: atom_id res chain seq x y z
N MET A 1 -79.64 42.67 24.49
CA MET A 1 -80.34 41.65 23.69
C MET A 1 -79.43 40.44 23.54
N MET A 2 -79.96 39.26 23.90
CA MET A 2 -79.63 37.87 23.49
C MET A 2 -78.16 37.39 23.62
N LYS A 3 -77.80 36.49 24.56
CA LYS A 3 -78.11 35.05 24.75
C LYS A 3 -77.44 34.08 23.75
N SER A 4 -76.96 32.97 24.32
CA SER A 4 -76.55 31.67 23.76
C SER A 4 -75.09 31.55 23.32
N LEU A 5 -74.19 30.75 23.94
CA LEU A 5 -74.25 29.37 24.48
C LEU A 5 -74.32 28.30 23.37
N VAL A 6 -73.36 27.34 23.42
CA VAL A 6 -73.30 25.94 22.87
C VAL A 6 -71.84 25.67 22.40
N ARG A 7 -70.98 25.04 23.20
CA ARG A 7 -70.72 23.59 23.40
C ARG A 7 -70.19 22.80 22.19
N ALA A 8 -68.96 22.30 22.40
CA ALA A 8 -68.40 21.00 22.04
C ALA A 8 -68.23 20.61 20.56
N ILE A 9 -66.97 20.54 20.12
CA ILE A 9 -66.51 19.48 19.20
C ILE A 9 -65.20 18.90 19.74
N ALA A 10 -65.24 17.60 19.99
CA ALA A 10 -64.10 16.75 20.30
C ALA A 10 -63.12 16.75 19.13
N GLY A 11 -61.89 17.19 19.37
CA GLY A 11 -60.76 17.07 18.46
C GLY A 11 -59.74 16.11 19.05
N MET A 12 -59.79 14.86 18.61
CA MET A 12 -58.86 13.79 18.90
C MET A 12 -57.44 14.24 18.45
N MET A 13 -56.60 14.68 19.39
CA MET A 13 -55.18 14.96 19.13
C MET A 13 -54.44 13.62 18.96
N THR A 14 -54.43 13.13 17.73
CA THR A 14 -53.49 12.11 17.29
C THR A 14 -52.09 12.71 17.29
N ALA A 15 -51.34 12.45 18.36
CA ALA A 15 -49.91 12.71 18.42
C ALA A 15 -49.19 11.81 17.40
N MET A 16 -48.99 12.31 16.17
CA MET A 16 -47.97 11.78 15.29
C MET A 16 -46.61 12.11 15.90
N MET A 17 -46.07 11.18 16.68
CA MET A 17 -44.63 11.12 16.91
C MET A 17 -43.97 10.92 15.54
N LEU A 18 -43.51 12.01 14.93
CA LEU A 18 -42.46 11.95 13.95
C LEU A 18 -41.24 11.36 14.67
N GLY A 19 -41.07 10.05 14.53
CA GLY A 19 -39.79 9.40 14.78
C GLY A 19 -38.78 10.02 13.82
N ALA A 20 -38.05 11.02 14.31
CA ALA A 20 -36.82 11.47 13.71
C ALA A 20 -35.85 10.28 13.77
N GLY A 21 -35.96 9.40 12.77
CA GLY A 21 -34.96 8.40 12.47
C GLY A 21 -33.67 9.17 12.23
N SER A 22 -32.83 9.23 13.26
CA SER A 22 -31.47 9.74 13.13
C SER A 22 -30.76 8.77 12.22
N ALA A 23 -30.78 9.04 10.91
CA ALA A 23 -29.79 8.49 10.02
C ALA A 23 -28.45 8.93 10.61
N ALA A 24 -27.72 7.99 11.20
CA ALA A 24 -26.35 8.21 11.58
C ALA A 24 -25.61 8.52 10.29
N LEU A 25 -25.49 9.82 9.98
CA LEU A 25 -24.58 10.30 8.97
C LEU A 25 -23.23 9.76 9.43
N ALA A 26 -22.70 8.79 8.68
CA ALA A 26 -21.35 8.31 8.89
C ALA A 26 -20.44 9.51 8.68
N GLN A 27 -20.10 10.17 9.78
CA GLN A 27 -19.21 11.31 9.75
C GLN A 27 -17.86 10.75 9.33
N SER A 28 -17.38 11.22 8.17
CA SER A 28 -16.01 10.98 7.79
C SER A 28 -15.10 11.52 8.89
N ALA A 29 -14.05 10.78 9.20
CA ALA A 29 -13.00 11.24 10.08
C ALA A 29 -11.85 11.77 9.22
N PRO A 30 -11.03 12.71 9.73
CA PRO A 30 -9.80 13.08 9.04
C PRO A 30 -8.92 11.85 8.82
N VAL A 31 -8.32 11.76 7.64
CA VAL A 31 -7.35 10.70 7.33
C VAL A 31 -6.08 10.97 8.12
N GLU A 32 -5.60 10.00 8.89
CA GLU A 32 -4.33 10.10 9.60
C GLU A 32 -3.15 9.59 8.78
N GLU A 33 -1.96 10.10 9.07
CA GLU A 33 -0.74 9.59 8.45
C GLU A 33 -0.43 8.19 8.96
N GLY A 34 0.17 7.34 8.13
CA GLY A 34 0.68 6.04 8.57
C GLY A 34 0.60 4.95 7.52
N THR A 35 0.99 3.74 7.93
CA THR A 35 0.90 2.55 7.09
C THR A 35 -0.45 1.88 7.31
N TYR A 36 -1.15 1.62 6.22
CA TYR A 36 -2.46 0.98 6.19
C TYR A 36 -2.36 -0.35 5.46
N VAL A 37 -3.03 -1.37 5.98
CA VAL A 37 -3.09 -2.71 5.39
C VAL A 37 -4.53 -3.08 5.09
N LEU A 38 -4.73 -3.71 3.94
CA LEU A 38 -6.00 -4.27 3.50
C LEU A 38 -6.55 -5.24 4.54
N GLU A 39 -7.80 -5.06 4.98
CA GLU A 39 -8.45 -6.03 5.87
C GLU A 39 -8.53 -7.40 5.20
N GLY A 40 -7.88 -8.42 5.79
CA GLY A 40 -7.83 -9.78 5.24
C GLY A 40 -6.88 -9.96 4.06
N GLY A 41 -6.00 -9.00 3.75
CA GLY A 41 -5.01 -9.09 2.68
C GLY A 41 -3.59 -8.73 3.10
N SER A 42 -2.63 -8.92 2.20
CA SER A 42 -1.20 -8.55 2.40
C SER A 42 -0.83 -7.20 1.78
N TYR A 43 -1.77 -6.56 1.09
CA TYR A 43 -1.53 -5.28 0.44
C TYR A 43 -1.44 -4.15 1.47
N SER A 44 -0.41 -3.30 1.33
CA SER A 44 -0.15 -2.18 2.23
C SER A 44 0.15 -0.91 1.46
N ILE A 45 -0.23 0.23 2.04
CA ILE A 45 0.07 1.57 1.55
C ILE A 45 0.56 2.44 2.70
N THR A 46 1.38 3.44 2.39
CA THR A 46 1.73 4.50 3.36
C THR A 46 1.05 5.79 2.94
N VAL A 47 0.35 6.44 3.87
CA VAL A 47 -0.32 7.72 3.67
C VAL A 47 0.46 8.80 4.41
N GLU A 48 0.86 9.85 3.71
CA GLU A 48 1.53 11.03 4.26
C GLU A 48 0.68 12.27 3.99
N LYS A 49 0.57 13.18 4.97
CA LYS A 49 -0.07 14.48 4.77
C LYS A 49 0.93 15.40 4.10
N THR A 50 0.46 16.15 3.12
CA THR A 50 1.22 17.20 2.44
C THR A 50 0.55 18.54 2.70
N ALA A 51 1.20 19.64 2.32
CA ALA A 51 0.61 20.98 2.45
C ALA A 51 -0.72 21.13 1.68
N THR A 52 -0.91 20.33 0.62
CA THR A 52 -2.05 20.47 -0.30
C THR A 52 -3.03 19.29 -0.27
N GLY A 53 -2.70 18.18 0.40
CA GLY A 53 -3.50 16.95 0.32
C GLY A 53 -2.79 15.75 0.96
N LEU A 54 -2.91 14.57 0.35
CA LEU A 54 -2.20 13.35 0.79
C LEU A 54 -1.21 12.88 -0.28
N MET A 55 -0.11 12.28 0.15
CA MET A 55 0.74 11.45 -0.69
C MET A 55 0.54 9.99 -0.29
N VAL A 56 0.04 9.17 -1.20
CA VAL A 56 -0.12 7.73 -0.98
C VAL A 56 1.04 7.01 -1.67
N LYS A 57 1.86 6.34 -0.88
CA LYS A 57 3.01 5.56 -1.32
C LYS A 57 2.67 4.07 -1.34
N GLU A 58 2.74 3.51 -2.53
CA GLU A 58 2.68 2.08 -2.83
C GLU A 58 4.08 1.59 -3.20
N PRO A 59 4.39 0.27 -3.14
CA PRO A 59 5.75 -0.23 -3.36
C PRO A 59 6.46 0.26 -4.64
N ASN A 60 5.69 0.56 -5.69
CA ASN A 60 6.23 0.97 -7.00
C ASN A 60 5.68 2.32 -7.48
N LYS A 61 4.93 3.05 -6.66
CA LYS A 61 4.23 4.25 -7.11
C LYS A 61 3.91 5.21 -5.96
N ASP A 62 4.13 6.49 -6.23
CA ASP A 62 3.62 7.59 -5.42
C ASP A 62 2.42 8.22 -6.13
N SER A 63 1.31 8.36 -5.40
CA SER A 63 0.04 8.88 -5.90
C SER A 63 -0.34 10.12 -5.09
N PRO A 64 -0.27 11.33 -5.68
CA PRO A 64 -0.68 12.56 -4.99
C PRO A 64 -2.20 12.72 -5.02
N TYR A 65 -2.83 12.67 -3.86
CA TYR A 65 -4.27 12.86 -3.69
C TYR A 65 -4.57 14.30 -3.25
N GLN A 66 -5.56 14.91 -3.91
CA GLN A 66 -6.02 16.28 -3.63
C GLN A 66 -7.38 16.24 -2.91
N PRO A 67 -7.69 17.18 -2.01
CA PRO A 67 -9.01 17.28 -1.37
C PRO A 67 -10.14 17.34 -2.40
N ALA A 68 -11.22 16.59 -2.17
CA ALA A 68 -12.33 16.43 -3.12
C ALA A 68 -13.24 17.66 -3.23
N GLY A 69 -13.11 18.63 -2.31
CA GLY A 69 -13.96 19.81 -2.20
C GLY A 69 -14.72 19.88 -0.88
N ALA A 70 -15.42 21.00 -0.64
CA ALA A 70 -16.16 21.24 0.60
C ALA A 70 -17.43 20.36 0.74
N ASP A 71 -17.90 19.80 -0.37
CA ASP A 71 -19.04 18.89 -0.47
C ASP A 71 -18.72 17.46 0.00
N ARG A 72 -17.42 17.09 -0.01
CA ARG A 72 -16.93 15.78 0.44
C ARG A 72 -15.76 15.96 1.41
N PRO A 73 -16.01 16.39 2.66
CA PRO A 73 -14.98 16.54 3.67
C PRO A 73 -14.24 15.21 3.89
N ASP A 74 -12.95 15.31 4.23
CA ASP A 74 -12.05 14.18 4.48
C ASP A 74 -11.93 13.16 3.34
N THR A 75 -12.39 13.52 2.15
CA THR A 75 -12.22 12.74 0.93
C THR A 75 -11.13 13.37 0.08
N TYR A 76 -10.21 12.55 -0.40
CA TYR A 76 -9.13 12.96 -1.28
C TYR A 76 -9.19 12.12 -2.55
N LEU A 77 -8.87 12.73 -3.69
CA LEU A 77 -8.96 12.14 -5.01
C LEU A 77 -7.64 12.22 -5.77
N PHE A 78 -7.35 11.18 -6.54
CA PHE A 78 -6.22 11.11 -7.45
C PHE A 78 -6.68 10.56 -8.80
N PHE A 79 -6.44 11.29 -9.88
CA PHE A 79 -6.65 10.80 -11.23
C PHE A 79 -5.43 10.03 -11.73
N ASN A 80 -5.62 8.76 -12.07
CA ASN A 80 -4.56 7.93 -12.63
C ASN A 80 -4.65 7.94 -14.17
N PRO A 81 -3.72 8.61 -14.87
CA PRO A 81 -3.76 8.71 -16.32
C PRO A 81 -3.61 7.35 -17.02
N ASN A 82 -2.94 6.39 -16.36
CA ASN A 82 -2.69 5.07 -16.95
C ASN A 82 -3.96 4.21 -17.01
N THR A 83 -4.92 4.42 -16.11
CA THR A 83 -6.15 3.63 -16.05
C THR A 83 -7.39 4.42 -16.44
N GLY A 84 -7.29 5.75 -16.54
CA GLY A 84 -8.42 6.63 -16.82
C GLY A 84 -9.42 6.74 -15.66
N TYR A 85 -9.08 6.22 -14.48
CA TYR A 85 -9.95 6.27 -13.30
C TYR A 85 -9.46 7.30 -12.27
N THR A 86 -10.44 7.92 -11.61
CA THR A 86 -10.22 8.67 -10.37
C THR A 86 -10.36 7.72 -9.18
N TYR A 87 -9.31 7.64 -8.37
CA TYR A 87 -9.29 6.90 -7.11
C TYR A 87 -9.53 7.85 -5.95
N GLY A 88 -10.22 7.37 -4.92
CA GLY A 88 -10.52 8.12 -3.71
C GLY A 88 -10.01 7.43 -2.46
N ILE A 89 -9.59 8.23 -1.49
CA ILE A 89 -9.34 7.84 -0.10
C ILE A 89 -10.26 8.68 0.78
N ARG A 90 -10.96 8.05 1.72
CA ARG A 90 -11.70 8.76 2.77
C ARG A 90 -11.45 8.15 4.14
N GLY A 91 -11.39 8.98 5.17
CA GLY A 91 -11.28 8.51 6.54
C GLY A 91 -12.64 8.07 7.09
N ILE A 92 -12.65 6.91 7.74
CA ILE A 92 -13.84 6.37 8.44
C ILE A 92 -13.70 6.61 9.94
N ASP A 93 -12.51 6.34 10.47
CA ASP A 93 -12.12 6.62 11.85
C ASP A 93 -10.60 6.79 11.93
N SER A 94 -10.07 7.06 13.12
CA SER A 94 -8.63 7.29 13.34
C SER A 94 -7.71 6.12 12.93
N GLN A 95 -8.25 4.91 12.77
CA GLN A 95 -7.50 3.70 12.40
C GLN A 95 -7.96 3.10 11.07
N THR A 96 -8.91 3.72 10.37
CA THR A 96 -9.55 3.08 9.21
C THR A 96 -9.78 4.08 8.09
N ILE A 97 -9.31 3.72 6.91
CA ILE A 97 -9.61 4.43 5.67
C ILE A 97 -10.31 3.51 4.69
N GLU A 98 -11.06 4.10 3.78
CA GLU A 98 -11.61 3.43 2.61
C GLU A 98 -10.94 3.93 1.34
N ALA A 99 -10.46 2.99 0.54
CA ALA A 99 -10.00 3.23 -0.83
C ALA A 99 -11.11 2.84 -1.82
N PHE A 100 -11.40 3.69 -2.79
CA PHE A 100 -12.48 3.47 -3.75
C PHE A 100 -12.15 4.04 -5.13
N LYS A 101 -12.92 3.64 -6.15
CA LYS A 101 -12.96 4.32 -7.45
C LYS A 101 -14.15 5.29 -7.44
N ASP A 102 -13.95 6.51 -7.91
CA ASP A 102 -15.00 7.54 -7.97
C ASP A 102 -15.94 7.30 -9.17
N VAL A 103 -16.61 6.13 -9.14
CA VAL A 103 -17.57 5.68 -10.15
C VAL A 103 -18.77 5.06 -9.45
N ALA A 104 -19.95 5.19 -10.06
CA ALA A 104 -21.19 4.64 -9.51
C ALA A 104 -21.09 3.11 -9.31
N GLY A 105 -21.60 2.62 -8.18
CA GLY A 105 -21.62 1.18 -7.87
C GLY A 105 -20.29 0.60 -7.38
N ASN A 106 -19.24 1.41 -7.23
CA ASN A 106 -17.99 0.93 -6.65
C ASN A 106 -18.18 0.51 -5.18
N VAL A 107 -17.64 -0.66 -4.82
CA VAL A 107 -17.57 -1.11 -3.42
C VAL A 107 -16.22 -0.65 -2.84
N PRO A 108 -16.21 0.22 -1.81
CA PRO A 108 -14.96 0.64 -1.18
C PRO A 108 -14.24 -0.51 -0.50
N THR A 109 -12.91 -0.45 -0.52
CA THR A 109 -12.03 -1.39 0.16
C THR A 109 -11.53 -0.77 1.45
N ARG A 110 -11.57 -1.52 2.56
CA ARG A 110 -11.15 -1.02 3.88
C ARG A 110 -9.70 -1.36 4.16
N LEU A 111 -8.98 -0.38 4.69
CA LEU A 111 -7.63 -0.57 5.17
C LEU A 111 -7.52 -0.12 6.62
N LYS A 112 -6.88 -0.96 7.44
CA LYS A 112 -6.61 -0.71 8.85
C LYS A 112 -5.19 -0.19 9.03
N ARG A 113 -5.08 0.86 9.83
CA ARG A 113 -3.81 1.49 10.17
C ARG A 113 -3.03 0.55 11.10
N LEU A 114 -1.80 0.23 10.71
CA LEU A 114 -0.85 -0.50 11.56
C LEU A 114 -0.05 0.44 12.47
N GLY A 115 0.05 1.73 12.13
CA GLY A 115 0.75 2.77 12.92
C GLY A 115 1.29 3.92 12.05
N GLY A 116 1.84 4.99 12.66
CA GLY A 116 2.61 6.04 11.97
C GLY A 116 2.72 7.43 12.62
N SER A 117 3.89 8.08 12.47
CA SER A 117 4.16 9.51 12.11
C SER A 117 5.69 9.74 12.08
N PRO A 118 6.29 10.66 11.27
CA PRO A 118 6.06 10.98 9.86
C PRO A 118 7.19 10.43 8.94
N ALA A 119 6.88 10.31 7.64
CA ALA A 119 7.79 10.06 6.50
C ALA A 119 8.53 8.69 6.43
N ALA A 120 7.97 7.74 5.69
CA ALA A 120 8.68 6.51 5.30
C ALA A 120 9.36 6.71 3.93
N ARG A 121 10.69 6.55 3.90
CA ARG A 121 11.54 6.53 2.70
C ARG A 121 11.54 5.13 2.06
N PRO A 122 11.87 5.02 0.76
CA PRO A 122 11.89 3.74 0.04
C PRO A 122 12.97 2.80 0.61
N ILE A 123 12.62 1.51 0.70
CA ILE A 123 13.45 0.44 1.25
C ILE A 123 14.73 0.26 0.40
N ARG A 124 15.81 0.94 0.79
CA ARG A 124 17.19 0.52 0.54
C ARG A 124 17.82 0.23 1.89
N ALA A 125 18.53 -0.91 1.98
CA ALA A 125 19.44 -1.31 3.05
C ALA A 125 19.05 -0.81 4.46
N ILE A 126 18.24 -1.60 5.18
CA ILE A 126 17.99 -1.48 6.64
C ILE A 126 17.96 -0.01 7.09
N ASP A 127 16.91 0.69 6.65
CA ASP A 127 16.74 2.09 7.02
C ASP A 127 16.42 2.15 8.53
N PRO A 128 17.08 3.05 9.26
CA PRO A 128 16.93 3.26 10.68
C PRO A 128 15.49 3.62 11.06
N GLY A 129 15.07 3.32 12.29
CA GLY A 129 13.72 3.63 12.78
C GLY A 129 13.40 5.15 12.76
N PRO A 130 12.22 5.58 13.27
CA PRO A 130 11.69 6.95 13.12
C PRO A 130 12.56 8.10 13.67
N SER A 131 13.71 7.82 14.28
CA SER A 131 14.76 8.77 14.65
C SER A 131 15.83 8.99 13.57
N GLY A 132 15.82 8.24 12.47
CA GLY A 132 16.96 8.17 11.54
C GLY A 132 18.19 7.46 12.14
N ALA A 133 18.09 6.90 13.36
CA ALA A 133 19.11 6.06 13.97
C ALA A 133 18.83 4.58 13.71
N PRO A 134 19.84 3.77 13.27
CA PRO A 134 19.66 2.34 12.97
C PRO A 134 18.86 1.71 14.08
N ALA A 135 18.09 0.66 13.84
CA ALA A 135 17.67 -0.14 14.98
C ALA A 135 18.95 -0.46 15.78
N GLU A 136 18.99 0.02 17.03
CA GLU A 136 20.14 -0.05 17.91
C GLU A 136 19.91 -1.20 18.88
N GLY A 137 20.97 -1.89 19.23
CA GLY A 137 20.90 -3.07 20.08
C GLY A 137 21.09 -4.37 19.31
N ALA A 138 21.29 -5.44 20.09
CA ALA A 138 21.81 -6.70 19.60
C ALA A 138 20.96 -7.32 18.47
N ASP A 139 19.63 -7.26 18.55
CA ASP A 139 18.75 -7.88 17.54
C ASP A 139 18.85 -7.20 16.16
N ALA A 140 19.13 -5.90 16.11
CA ALA A 140 19.29 -5.18 14.86
C ALA A 140 20.64 -5.46 14.16
N ASP A 141 21.69 -5.68 14.95
CA ASP A 141 22.97 -6.20 14.45
C ASP A 141 22.79 -7.60 13.87
N VAL A 142 21.98 -8.45 14.52
CA VAL A 142 21.63 -9.78 14.01
C VAL A 142 20.86 -9.68 12.69
N ALA A 143 19.92 -8.73 12.56
CA ALA A 143 19.20 -8.51 11.30
C ALA A 143 20.16 -8.11 10.16
N ARG A 144 21.08 -7.17 10.41
CA ARG A 144 22.12 -6.75 9.45
C ARG A 144 23.02 -7.90 9.04
N LYS A 145 23.44 -8.73 10.00
CA LYS A 145 24.24 -9.94 9.75
C LYS A 145 23.55 -10.88 8.77
N TYR A 146 22.27 -11.20 8.99
CA TYR A 146 21.54 -12.11 8.07
C TYR A 146 21.21 -11.49 6.72
N GLN A 147 20.98 -10.18 6.66
CA GLN A 147 20.84 -9.48 5.38
C GLN A 147 22.13 -9.51 4.56
N ALA A 148 23.30 -9.41 5.20
CA ALA A 148 24.57 -9.57 4.51
C ALA A 148 24.74 -11.01 3.99
N LEU A 149 24.41 -12.00 4.82
CA LEU A 149 24.45 -13.42 4.43
C LEU A 149 23.53 -13.73 3.25
N SER A 150 22.33 -13.13 3.18
CA SER A 150 21.42 -13.35 2.04
C SER A 150 21.97 -12.84 0.71
N THR A 151 22.96 -11.94 0.75
CA THR A 151 23.65 -11.42 -0.43
C THR A 151 24.92 -12.22 -0.75
N SER A 152 25.67 -12.66 0.28
CA SER A 152 26.96 -13.35 0.11
C SER A 152 26.86 -14.87 -0.05
N ASP A 153 25.76 -15.48 0.39
CA ASP A 153 25.49 -16.91 0.30
C ASP A 153 24.19 -17.16 -0.49
N PRO A 154 24.26 -17.21 -1.83
CA PRO A 154 23.09 -17.32 -2.68
C PRO A 154 22.38 -18.67 -2.54
N ASP A 155 23.09 -19.74 -2.16
CA ASP A 155 22.54 -21.09 -2.00
C ASP A 155 21.54 -21.16 -0.82
N ASN A 156 21.71 -20.27 0.16
CA ASN A 156 20.83 -20.17 1.34
C ASN A 156 20.13 -18.80 1.43
N ALA A 157 20.09 -18.01 0.35
CA ALA A 157 19.60 -16.64 0.37
C ALA A 157 18.17 -16.50 0.91
N GLN A 158 17.29 -17.47 0.61
CA GLN A 158 15.93 -17.48 1.14
C GLN A 158 15.90 -17.68 2.66
N SER A 159 16.71 -18.61 3.18
CA SER A 159 16.83 -18.85 4.62
C SER A 159 17.39 -17.62 5.34
N TRP A 160 18.44 -17.00 4.78
CA TRP A 160 19.04 -15.78 5.34
C TRP A 160 18.10 -14.58 5.30
N THR A 161 17.31 -14.42 4.24
CA THR A 161 16.30 -13.37 4.16
C THR A 161 15.21 -13.55 5.23
N ALA A 162 14.76 -14.79 5.44
CA ALA A 162 13.80 -15.12 6.48
C ALA A 162 14.36 -14.85 7.90
N CYS A 163 15.61 -15.24 8.15
CA CYS A 163 16.32 -14.96 9.41
C CYS A 163 16.51 -13.46 9.65
N SER A 164 16.84 -12.69 8.61
CA SER A 164 16.92 -11.23 8.65
C SER A 164 15.59 -10.60 9.08
N ALA A 165 14.49 -11.05 8.49
CA ALA A 165 13.15 -10.57 8.83
C ALA A 165 12.75 -10.90 10.28
N ALA A 166 13.07 -12.12 10.77
CA ALA A 166 12.80 -12.51 12.15
C ALA A 166 13.58 -11.65 13.17
N ALA A 167 14.88 -11.44 12.93
CA ALA A 167 15.72 -10.59 13.77
C ALA A 167 15.27 -9.12 13.74
N LEU A 168 14.91 -8.60 12.56
CA LEU A 168 14.39 -7.25 12.43
C LEU A 168 13.10 -7.09 13.24
N LYS A 169 12.19 -8.07 13.17
CA LYS A 169 10.95 -8.04 13.95
C LYS A 169 11.23 -8.00 15.45
N ARG A 170 12.21 -8.76 15.95
CA ARG A 170 12.65 -8.70 17.36
C ARG A 170 13.18 -7.33 17.76
N SER A 171 13.85 -6.63 16.85
CA SER A 171 14.39 -5.30 17.14
C SER A 171 13.31 -4.19 17.23
N ILE A 172 12.13 -4.39 16.66
CA ILE A 172 11.08 -3.35 16.55
C ILE A 172 9.77 -3.68 17.25
N ALA A 173 9.55 -4.94 17.65
CA ALA A 173 8.32 -5.40 18.27
C ALA A 173 8.55 -5.85 19.72
N THR A 174 7.47 -6.01 20.47
CA THR A 174 7.55 -6.61 21.81
C THR A 174 7.97 -8.08 21.71
N GLY A 175 8.55 -8.64 22.79
CA GLY A 175 9.02 -10.03 22.79
C GLY A 175 7.95 -11.04 22.38
N ALA A 176 6.70 -10.86 22.82
CA ALA A 176 5.60 -11.78 22.48
C ALA A 176 5.19 -11.72 20.99
N GLU A 177 5.12 -10.51 20.42
CA GLU A 177 4.82 -10.32 18.99
C GLU A 177 5.96 -10.84 18.11
N ALA A 178 7.20 -10.58 18.52
CA ALA A 178 8.37 -11.07 17.83
C ALA A 178 8.49 -12.60 17.89
N ASP A 179 8.16 -13.22 19.02
CA ASP A 179 8.14 -14.68 19.16
C ASP A 179 7.07 -15.34 18.27
N THR A 180 5.89 -14.72 18.16
CA THR A 180 4.82 -15.20 17.28
C THR A 180 5.24 -15.16 15.82
N TYR A 181 5.84 -14.04 15.39
CA TYR A 181 6.39 -13.92 14.04
C TYR A 181 7.56 -14.91 13.83
N GLY A 182 8.46 -15.04 14.80
CA GLY A 182 9.57 -15.98 14.78
C GLY A 182 9.12 -17.43 14.61
N MET A 183 8.00 -17.83 15.22
CA MET A 183 7.41 -19.16 15.02
C MET A 183 6.90 -19.37 13.59
N GLN A 184 6.24 -18.38 12.98
CA GLN A 184 5.78 -18.46 11.59
C GLN A 184 6.96 -18.59 10.62
N VAL A 185 8.02 -17.81 10.86
CA VAL A 185 9.25 -17.88 10.07
C VAL A 185 9.94 -19.23 10.26
N ALA A 186 9.99 -19.77 11.49
CA ALA A 186 10.55 -21.09 11.78
C ALA A 186 9.81 -22.21 11.04
N GLN A 187 8.47 -22.17 10.99
CA GLN A 187 7.67 -23.13 10.22
C GLN A 187 8.01 -23.09 8.73
N MET A 188 8.07 -21.88 8.15
CA MET A 188 8.45 -21.71 6.75
C MET A 188 9.88 -22.23 6.49
N LEU A 189 10.83 -21.88 7.35
CA LEU A 189 12.23 -22.31 7.23
C LEU A 189 12.37 -23.84 7.31
N ARG A 190 11.59 -24.51 8.15
CA ARG A 190 11.59 -25.99 8.25
C ARG A 190 11.19 -26.68 6.95
N LEU A 191 10.38 -26.03 6.10
CA LEU A 191 10.00 -26.59 4.80
C LEU A 191 11.14 -26.56 3.77
N ILE A 192 12.12 -25.68 3.97
CA ILE A 192 13.24 -25.46 3.02
C ILE A 192 14.60 -25.84 3.61
N ALA A 193 14.69 -26.06 4.91
CA ALA A 193 15.94 -26.43 5.58
C ALA A 193 16.34 -27.86 5.23
N VAL A 194 17.60 -28.03 4.79
CA VAL A 194 18.20 -29.36 4.57
C VAL A 194 18.33 -30.14 5.88
N ASN A 195 18.57 -29.44 6.99
CA ASN A 195 18.56 -29.99 8.34
C ASN A 195 17.52 -29.26 9.20
N GLY A 196 16.39 -29.90 9.46
CA GLY A 196 15.29 -29.34 10.25
C GLY A 196 15.46 -29.45 11.77
N GLU A 197 16.55 -30.03 12.27
CA GLU A 197 16.77 -30.23 13.70
C GLU A 197 17.26 -28.95 14.39
N VAL A 198 18.03 -28.13 13.67
CA VAL A 198 18.64 -26.91 14.21
C VAL A 198 18.22 -25.72 13.35
N THR A 199 17.82 -24.64 14.01
CA THR A 199 17.58 -23.36 13.32
C THR A 199 18.84 -22.88 12.60
N PRO A 200 18.76 -22.42 11.34
CA PRO A 200 19.91 -21.84 10.67
C PRO A 200 20.35 -20.50 11.30
N CYS A 201 19.51 -19.89 12.14
CA CYS A 201 19.76 -18.58 12.75
C CYS A 201 19.36 -18.50 14.23
N PRO A 202 20.14 -19.09 15.15
CA PRO A 202 19.77 -19.24 16.57
C PRO A 202 19.67 -17.92 17.36
N ASP A 203 20.34 -16.88 16.88
CA ASP A 203 20.29 -15.50 17.39
C ASP A 203 19.07 -14.71 16.88
N ALA A 204 18.48 -15.09 15.73
CA ALA A 204 17.24 -14.50 15.22
C ALA A 204 15.99 -15.28 15.67
N ILE A 205 16.10 -16.61 15.70
CA ILE A 205 15.05 -17.56 16.05
C ILE A 205 15.66 -18.52 17.06
N PRO A 206 15.48 -18.26 18.37
CA PRO A 206 15.98 -19.16 19.41
C PRO A 206 15.51 -20.60 19.22
N GLN A 207 16.34 -21.57 19.59
CA GLN A 207 16.03 -22.99 19.44
C GLN A 207 14.71 -23.37 20.13
N THR A 208 14.37 -22.73 21.24
CA THR A 208 13.08 -22.93 21.93
C THR A 208 11.86 -22.55 21.08
N LEU A 209 11.96 -21.54 20.21
CA LEU A 209 10.91 -21.20 19.24
C LEU A 209 10.92 -22.17 18.05
N TRP A 210 12.10 -22.58 17.60
CA TRP A 210 12.27 -23.56 16.53
C TRP A 210 11.66 -24.92 16.88
N ASP A 211 11.84 -25.38 18.12
CA ASP A 211 11.28 -26.62 18.65
C ASP A 211 9.77 -26.51 18.84
N LYS A 212 9.27 -25.35 19.29
CA LYS A 212 7.82 -25.10 19.35
C LYS A 212 7.16 -25.14 17.98
N ALA A 213 7.83 -24.59 16.96
CA ALA A 213 7.34 -24.64 15.58
C ALA A 213 7.21 -26.09 15.06
N LYS A 214 8.11 -27.00 15.49
CA LYS A 214 8.03 -28.44 15.19
C LYS A 214 6.71 -29.07 15.65
N GLY A 215 6.30 -28.75 16.87
CA GLY A 215 5.10 -29.32 17.48
C GLY A 215 3.82 -29.02 16.72
N ILE A 216 3.78 -27.94 15.94
CA ILE A 216 2.61 -27.57 15.14
C ILE A 216 2.50 -28.42 13.87
N ASP A 217 3.63 -28.81 13.27
CA ASP A 217 3.66 -29.77 12.15
C ASP A 217 3.28 -31.19 12.62
N ASP A 218 3.65 -31.54 13.86
CA ASP A 218 3.33 -32.82 14.49
C ASP A 218 1.86 -32.88 14.97
N LEU A 219 1.17 -31.76 15.20
CA LEU A 219 -0.27 -31.76 15.51
C LEU A 219 -1.15 -32.26 14.35
N GLY A 220 -0.61 -32.34 13.13
CA GLY A 220 -1.22 -33.03 12.00
C GLY A 220 -0.93 -34.54 11.91
N LYS A 221 0.04 -35.05 12.69
CA LYS A 221 0.52 -36.45 12.59
C LYS A 221 0.52 -37.24 13.90
N GLY A 222 0.52 -36.59 15.06
CA GLY A 222 0.81 -37.22 16.36
C GLY A 222 -0.37 -37.93 17.01
N ASP A 223 -1.55 -37.30 17.07
CA ASP A 223 -2.71 -37.88 17.77
C ASP A 223 -3.46 -38.94 16.94
N ALA A 224 -3.29 -38.92 15.61
CA ALA A 224 -3.81 -39.98 14.74
C ALA A 224 -2.97 -41.25 14.81
N ALA A 225 -1.65 -41.15 15.02
CA ALA A 225 -0.74 -42.28 15.07
C ALA A 225 -0.83 -43.07 16.39
N ALA A 226 -1.04 -42.39 17.52
CA ALA A 226 -1.19 -43.06 18.83
C ALA A 226 -2.48 -43.90 18.95
N ARG A 227 -3.53 -43.56 18.18
CA ARG A 227 -4.77 -44.37 18.10
C ARG A 227 -4.69 -45.53 17.10
N ALA A 228 -3.62 -45.65 16.32
CA ALA A 228 -3.45 -46.66 15.28
C ALA A 228 -2.55 -47.86 15.69
N ALA A 229 -2.09 -47.94 16.95
CA ALA A 229 -1.21 -49.01 17.42
C ALA A 229 -1.91 -50.39 17.63
N GLY A 230 -3.15 -50.57 17.20
CA GLY A 230 -3.89 -51.83 17.29
C GLY A 230 -4.09 -52.57 15.96
N THR A 231 -3.71 -51.98 14.83
CA THR A 231 -3.93 -52.58 13.51
C THR A 231 -2.76 -52.23 12.62
N THR A 232 -2.03 -53.23 12.14
CA THR A 232 -0.99 -53.04 11.11
C THR A 232 -1.63 -52.27 9.95
N PRO A 233 -1.21 -51.01 9.68
CA PRO A 233 -1.75 -50.30 8.55
C PRO A 233 -1.30 -51.08 7.32
N ALA A 234 -2.24 -51.42 6.44
CA ALA A 234 -1.86 -51.71 5.06
C ALA A 234 -0.96 -50.56 4.60
N PRO A 235 0.15 -50.84 3.87
CA PRO A 235 1.00 -49.78 3.35
C PRO A 235 0.09 -48.75 2.69
N ALA A 236 0.23 -47.49 3.12
CA ALA A 236 -0.50 -46.40 2.49
C ALA A 236 -0.32 -46.58 0.97
N PRO A 237 -1.41 -46.63 0.19
CA PRO A 237 -1.29 -46.85 -1.24
C PRO A 237 -0.27 -45.83 -1.73
N ASP A 238 0.82 -46.32 -2.32
CA ASP A 238 1.76 -45.48 -3.06
C ASP A 238 0.88 -44.56 -3.89
N ALA A 239 0.80 -43.28 -3.54
CA ALA A 239 0.23 -42.30 -4.44
C ALA A 239 1.02 -42.52 -5.73
N ASP A 240 0.34 -43.08 -6.73
CA ASP A 240 0.95 -43.80 -7.85
C ASP A 240 2.12 -42.96 -8.33
N ARG A 241 3.30 -43.56 -8.48
CA ARG A 241 4.48 -42.85 -9.01
C ARG A 241 4.10 -42.03 -10.26
N ALA A 242 3.13 -42.52 -11.04
CA ALA A 242 2.51 -41.81 -12.15
C ALA A 242 1.83 -40.47 -11.74
N ASP A 243 1.04 -40.43 -10.66
CA ASP A 243 0.38 -39.21 -10.17
C ASP A 243 1.37 -38.16 -9.68
N ARG A 244 2.44 -38.57 -8.99
CA ARG A 244 3.53 -37.65 -8.61
C ARG A 244 4.25 -37.08 -9.82
N LEU A 245 4.51 -37.90 -10.83
CA LEU A 245 5.11 -37.44 -12.09
C LEU A 245 4.19 -36.46 -12.82
N ARG A 246 2.87 -36.72 -12.80
CA ARG A 246 1.87 -35.81 -13.38
C ARG A 246 1.81 -34.47 -12.66
N LEU A 247 1.76 -34.48 -11.32
CA LEU A 247 1.77 -33.24 -10.53
C LEU A 247 3.05 -32.43 -10.77
N ASN A 248 4.21 -33.09 -10.83
CA ASN A 248 5.48 -32.42 -11.13
C ASN A 248 5.50 -31.82 -12.54
N ALA A 249 4.94 -32.53 -13.54
CA ALA A 249 4.82 -32.03 -14.90
C ALA A 249 3.87 -30.81 -14.97
N ASP A 250 2.74 -30.87 -14.26
CA ASP A 250 1.76 -29.77 -14.20
C ASP A 250 2.36 -28.53 -13.52
N MET A 251 3.12 -28.70 -12.44
CA MET A 251 3.84 -27.60 -11.78
C MET A 251 4.92 -27.00 -12.68
N ALA A 252 5.69 -27.83 -13.39
CA ALA A 252 6.70 -27.35 -14.34
C ALA A 252 6.08 -26.58 -15.51
N ALA A 253 4.96 -27.08 -16.05
CA ALA A 253 4.21 -26.39 -17.11
C ALA A 253 3.65 -25.04 -16.63
N LYS A 254 3.11 -25.00 -15.41
CA LYS A 254 2.65 -23.75 -14.78
C LYS A 254 3.80 -22.76 -14.58
N ALA A 255 4.94 -23.22 -14.08
CA ALA A 255 6.12 -22.39 -13.88
C ALA A 255 6.64 -21.80 -15.21
N ALA A 256 6.65 -22.58 -16.29
CA ALA A 256 7.02 -22.09 -17.62
C ALA A 256 6.03 -21.04 -18.15
N ALA A 257 4.72 -21.26 -17.97
CA ALA A 257 3.70 -20.29 -18.35
C ALA A 257 3.80 -18.98 -17.55
N ASP A 258 4.05 -19.07 -16.24
CA ASP A 258 4.27 -17.90 -15.39
C ASP A 258 5.56 -17.16 -15.77
N ALA A 259 6.63 -17.86 -16.15
CA ALA A 259 7.87 -17.24 -16.62
C ALA A 259 7.66 -16.43 -17.91
N GLU A 260 6.92 -16.95 -18.89
CA GLU A 260 6.59 -16.22 -20.11
C GLU A 260 5.66 -15.03 -19.84
N ARG A 261 4.71 -15.17 -18.91
CA ARG A 261 3.86 -14.05 -18.48
C ARG A 261 4.69 -12.93 -17.84
N ILE A 262 5.59 -13.27 -16.91
CA ILE A 262 6.48 -12.31 -16.25
C ILE A 262 7.39 -11.60 -17.28
N LYS A 263 7.90 -12.35 -18.26
CA LYS A 263 8.70 -11.78 -19.34
C LYS A 263 7.89 -10.78 -20.18
N SER A 264 6.67 -11.14 -20.58
CA SER A 264 5.76 -10.25 -21.30
C SER A 264 5.41 -8.98 -20.50
N GLU A 265 5.13 -9.13 -19.20
CA GLU A 265 4.88 -7.99 -18.30
C GLU A 265 6.10 -7.06 -18.19
N LYS A 266 7.32 -7.63 -18.14
CA LYS A 266 8.57 -6.87 -18.12
C LYS A 266 8.80 -6.10 -19.43
N ASP A 267 8.54 -6.73 -20.58
CA ASP A 267 8.69 -6.09 -21.89
C ASP A 267 7.65 -4.96 -22.07
N ALA A 268 6.40 -5.18 -21.62
CA ALA A 268 5.37 -4.15 -21.60
C ALA A 268 5.75 -2.95 -20.71
N TYR A 269 6.31 -3.22 -19.53
CA TYR A 269 6.82 -2.18 -18.63
C TYR A 269 7.97 -1.38 -19.27
N ALA A 270 8.92 -2.05 -19.92
CA ALA A 270 10.01 -1.38 -20.62
C ALA A 270 9.50 -0.49 -21.76
N ALA A 271 8.50 -0.95 -22.52
CA ALA A 271 7.86 -0.15 -23.56
C ALA A 271 7.15 1.10 -23.00
N ALA A 272 6.42 0.94 -21.89
CA ALA A 272 5.75 2.06 -21.22
C ALA A 272 6.76 3.09 -20.66
N LEU A 273 7.90 2.63 -20.13
CA LEU A 273 8.97 3.51 -19.67
C LEU A 273 9.57 4.32 -20.83
N ALA A 274 9.80 3.69 -21.98
CA ALA A 274 10.30 4.36 -23.18
C ALA A 274 9.28 5.37 -23.76
N GLU A 275 7.98 5.09 -23.66
CA GLU A 275 6.93 6.04 -24.02
C GLU A 275 6.90 7.24 -23.06
N SER A 276 7.00 7.00 -21.75
CA SER A 276 7.07 8.06 -20.75
C SER A 276 8.27 8.99 -20.96
N GLN A 277 9.44 8.45 -21.29
CA GLN A 277 10.62 9.23 -21.64
C GLN A 277 10.39 10.10 -22.88
N ARG A 278 9.79 9.55 -23.94
CA ARG A 278 9.44 10.32 -25.14
C ARG A 278 8.46 11.45 -24.84
N ALA A 279 7.49 11.23 -23.96
CA ALA A 279 6.55 12.25 -23.52
C ALA A 279 7.24 13.36 -22.70
N GLN A 280 8.19 13.00 -21.83
CA GLN A 280 9.01 13.98 -21.10
C GLN A 280 9.85 14.83 -22.06
N ASP A 281 10.52 14.22 -23.02
CA ASP A 281 11.31 14.94 -24.03
C ASP A 281 10.44 15.87 -24.87
N GLN A 282 9.22 15.44 -25.23
CA GLN A 282 8.25 16.30 -25.93
C GLN A 282 7.84 17.49 -25.07
N TYR A 283 7.50 17.26 -23.80
CA TYR A 283 7.14 18.32 -22.86
C TYR A 283 8.26 19.35 -22.69
N GLN A 284 9.52 18.90 -22.60
CA GLN A 284 10.67 19.82 -22.51
C GLN A 284 10.79 20.70 -23.76
N ARG A 285 10.66 20.11 -24.96
CA ARG A 285 10.68 20.88 -26.22
C ARG A 285 9.54 21.89 -26.30
N GLU A 286 8.33 21.51 -25.89
CA GLU A 286 7.18 22.41 -25.86
C GLU A 286 7.37 23.55 -24.86
N ARG A 287 7.97 23.27 -23.69
CA ARG A 287 8.31 24.29 -22.70
C ARG A 287 9.34 25.28 -23.24
N GLU A 288 10.40 24.81 -23.87
CA GLU A 288 11.42 25.66 -24.50
C GLU A 288 10.83 26.52 -25.62
N ALA A 289 9.96 25.94 -26.46
CA ALA A 289 9.26 26.69 -27.51
C ALA A 289 8.34 27.78 -26.93
N TYR A 290 7.62 27.46 -25.85
CA TYR A 290 6.79 28.43 -25.14
C TYR A 290 7.61 29.57 -24.52
N GLU A 291 8.73 29.27 -23.87
CA GLU A 291 9.63 30.27 -23.30
C GLU A 291 10.21 31.19 -24.38
N ALA A 292 10.62 30.63 -25.52
CA ALA A 292 11.10 31.39 -26.67
C ALA A 292 10.00 32.33 -27.23
N GLU A 293 8.77 31.84 -27.38
CA GLU A 293 7.66 32.66 -27.87
C GLU A 293 7.29 33.75 -26.85
N SER A 294 7.26 33.42 -25.56
CA SER A 294 7.05 34.39 -24.48
C SER A 294 8.08 35.52 -24.52
N ALA A 295 9.36 35.18 -24.73
CA ALA A 295 10.42 36.16 -24.89
C ALA A 295 10.22 37.06 -26.14
N ARG A 296 9.78 36.48 -27.27
CA ARG A 296 9.45 37.24 -28.49
C ARG A 296 8.31 38.21 -28.27
N VAL A 297 7.23 37.77 -27.64
CA VAL A 297 6.07 38.61 -27.32
C VAL A 297 6.47 39.75 -26.39
N LYS A 298 7.26 39.46 -25.35
CA LYS A 298 7.78 40.47 -24.43
C LYS A 298 8.63 41.52 -25.15
N ALA A 299 9.56 41.10 -26.02
CA ALA A 299 10.39 42.01 -26.80
C ALA A 299 9.55 42.89 -27.75
N ALA A 300 8.50 42.33 -28.38
CA ALA A 300 7.58 43.09 -29.22
C ALA A 300 6.81 44.15 -28.42
N GLN A 301 6.36 43.79 -27.20
CA GLN A 301 5.69 44.72 -26.30
C GLN A 301 6.62 45.87 -25.88
N GLU A 302 7.86 45.56 -25.48
CA GLU A 302 8.86 46.58 -25.12
C GLU A 302 9.18 47.52 -26.28
N ALA A 303 9.27 46.98 -27.51
CA ALA A 303 9.47 47.78 -28.72
C ALA A 303 8.29 48.73 -29.00
N TYR A 304 7.06 48.24 -28.84
CA TYR A 304 5.84 49.03 -28.96
C TYR A 304 5.80 50.16 -27.92
N ASP A 305 6.09 49.86 -26.66
CA ASP A 305 6.10 50.85 -25.58
C ASP A 305 7.16 51.93 -25.80
N ALA A 306 8.34 51.55 -26.32
CA ALA A 306 9.38 52.48 -26.71
C ALA A 306 8.93 53.39 -27.87
N GLN A 307 8.24 52.84 -28.88
CA GLN A 307 7.67 53.62 -29.99
C GLN A 307 6.63 54.63 -29.49
N MET A 308 5.72 54.19 -28.61
CA MET A 308 4.69 55.06 -28.04
C MET A 308 5.29 56.16 -27.16
N THR A 309 6.38 55.87 -26.45
CA THR A 309 7.13 56.88 -25.68
C THR A 309 7.72 57.96 -26.59
N ARG A 310 8.33 57.56 -27.72
CA ARG A 310 8.85 58.52 -28.72
C ARG A 310 7.74 59.36 -29.36
N TYR A 311 6.61 58.74 -29.69
CA TYR A 311 5.45 59.45 -30.25
C TYR A 311 4.88 60.51 -29.29
N ARG A 312 4.80 60.19 -27.99
CA ARG A 312 4.39 61.17 -26.97
C ARG A 312 5.40 62.31 -26.85
N ALA A 313 6.70 62.00 -26.88
CA ALA A 313 7.77 63.00 -26.80
C ALA A 313 7.79 63.98 -27.99
N SER A 314 7.35 63.55 -29.19
CA SER A 314 7.26 64.43 -30.38
C SER A 314 6.00 65.31 -30.41
N GLY A 315 5.20 65.34 -29.33
CA GLY A 315 3.95 66.08 -29.27
C GLY A 315 2.88 65.52 -30.21
N GLY A 316 2.92 64.22 -30.50
CA GLY A 316 1.98 63.55 -31.40
C GLY A 316 2.15 63.90 -32.88
N ARG A 317 3.19 64.67 -33.26
CA ARG A 317 3.52 64.89 -34.67
C ARG A 317 4.29 63.68 -35.17
N THR A 318 3.63 62.86 -35.99
CA THR A 318 4.33 61.89 -36.84
C THR A 318 5.07 62.66 -37.92
N THR A 319 6.40 62.66 -37.89
CA THR A 319 7.19 63.04 -39.07
C THR A 319 6.78 62.11 -40.21
N PRO A 320 6.23 62.63 -41.32
CA PRO A 320 5.99 61.82 -42.51
C PRO A 320 7.33 61.24 -42.97
N GLN A 321 7.37 59.92 -43.20
CA GLN A 321 8.43 59.29 -43.98
C GLN A 321 8.22 59.55 -45.46
#